data_AF-A0A5B7BP13-F1
#
_entry.id   AF-A0A5B7BP13-F1
#
_cell.length_a   1.000
_cell.length_b   1.000
_cell.length_c   1.000
_cell.angle_alpha   90.00
_cell.angle_beta   90.00
_cell.angle_gamma   90.00
#
_symmetry.space_group_name_H-M   'P 1'
#
loop_
_entity.id
_entity.type
_entity.pdbx_description
1 polymer ?
#
loop_
_entity_poly.entity_id
_entity_poly.type
_entity_poly.pdbx_seq_one_letter_code
_entity_poly.pdbx_strand_id
1 'polypeptide(L)'
;MSRRAVRVKSQLKSHKRFASAFTTYCQLVDNARLYCTNALEGPPKLIGWKDRDKNLLVDPDEIDCLRKVGRLNEAADSIYELYKRPNPAYEDGSIWKDIVLSPSRLNIQQELKYSIQKVERLKG
;
A
#
# COMPACT_ATOMS: atom_id res chain seq x y z
N MET A 1 -23.47 -8.06 -4.40
CA MET A 1 -21.99 -7.93 -4.49
C MET A 1 -21.66 -6.86 -5.52
N SER A 2 -20.96 -5.79 -5.13
CA SER A 2 -20.50 -4.76 -6.06
C SER A 2 -19.55 -5.40 -7.08
N ARG A 3 -19.97 -5.55 -8.35
CA ARG A 3 -19.19 -6.14 -9.45
C ARG A 3 -18.16 -5.16 -10.04
N ARG A 4 -17.78 -4.12 -9.30
CA ARG A 4 -16.89 -3.08 -9.82
C ARG A 4 -15.45 -3.52 -9.60
N ALA A 5 -14.85 -4.12 -10.63
CA ALA A 5 -13.42 -4.36 -10.66
C ALA A 5 -12.68 -3.03 -10.46
N VAL A 6 -11.81 -2.96 -9.45
CA VAL A 6 -10.94 -1.81 -9.25
C VAL A 6 -9.93 -1.80 -10.40
N ARG A 7 -9.96 -0.76 -11.23
CA ARG A 7 -9.02 -0.58 -12.33
C ARG A 7 -7.63 -0.25 -11.76
N VAL A 8 -6.76 -1.25 -11.67
CA VAL A 8 -5.42 -1.15 -11.06
C VAL A 8 -4.63 0.01 -11.66
N LYS A 9 -4.55 0.11 -13.00
CA LYS A 9 -3.82 1.19 -13.69
C LYS A 9 -4.28 2.59 -13.28
N SER A 10 -5.59 2.82 -13.17
CA SER A 10 -6.10 4.13 -12.72
C SER A 10 -5.76 4.42 -11.26
N GLN A 11 -5.74 3.40 -10.40
CA GLN A 11 -5.31 3.55 -9.01
C GLN A 11 -3.83 3.91 -8.94
N LEU A 12 -2.96 3.15 -9.63
CA LEU A 12 -1.52 3.44 -9.67
C LEU A 12 -1.25 4.88 -10.14
N LYS A 13 -1.92 5.32 -11.20
CA LYS A 13 -1.80 6.68 -11.72
C LYS A 13 -2.26 7.74 -10.72
N SER A 14 -3.38 7.50 -10.03
CA SER A 14 -3.91 8.40 -9.00
C SER A 14 -2.93 8.53 -7.82
N HIS A 15 -2.49 7.41 -7.26
CA HIS A 15 -1.57 7.37 -6.12
C HIS A 15 -0.21 7.97 -6.46
N LYS A 16 0.34 7.66 -7.64
CA LYS A 16 1.59 8.25 -8.12
C LYS A 16 1.48 9.77 -8.22
N ARG A 17 0.40 10.29 -8.84
CA ARG A 17 0.16 11.73 -8.95
C ARG A 17 0.04 12.40 -7.59
N PHE A 18 -0.72 11.82 -6.67
CA PHE A 18 -0.82 12.30 -5.30
C PHE A 18 0.58 12.40 -4.66
N ALA A 19 1.33 11.31 -4.68
CA ALA A 19 2.64 11.25 -4.05
C ALA A 19 3.65 12.22 -4.67
N SER A 20 3.67 12.36 -6.00
CA SER A 20 4.55 13.30 -6.70
C SER A 20 4.19 14.76 -6.45
N ALA A 21 2.93 15.08 -6.20
CA ALA A 21 2.46 16.45 -6.00
C ALA A 21 2.38 16.87 -4.52
N PHE A 22 2.45 15.93 -3.57
CA PHE A 22 2.19 16.19 -2.15
C PHE A 22 3.04 17.33 -1.57
N THR A 23 4.35 17.34 -1.85
CA THR A 23 5.23 18.41 -1.36
C THR A 23 4.85 19.79 -1.91
N THR A 24 4.52 19.88 -3.20
CA THR A 24 4.05 21.13 -3.82
C THR A 24 2.70 21.54 -3.25
N TYR A 25 1.78 20.59 -3.06
CA TYR A 25 0.50 20.84 -2.40
C TYR A 25 0.70 21.45 -1.00
N CYS A 26 1.63 20.91 -0.21
CA CYS A 26 1.97 21.48 1.10
C CYS A 26 2.49 22.92 1.02
N GLN A 27 3.13 23.36 -0.07
CA GLN A 27 3.54 24.75 -0.22
C GLN A 27 2.35 25.70 -0.45
N LEU A 28 1.23 25.20 -0.96
CA LEU A 28 0.05 25.98 -1.35
C LEU A 28 -1.01 26.10 -0.26
N VAL A 29 -0.95 25.27 0.78
CA VAL A 29 -1.95 25.25 1.86
C VAL A 29 -1.30 25.57 3.20
N ASP A 30 -2.05 26.22 4.09
CA ASP A 30 -1.56 26.49 5.45
C ASP A 30 -1.37 25.19 6.23
N ASN A 31 -2.31 24.26 6.10
CA ASN A 31 -2.34 23.05 6.91
C ASN A 31 -2.40 21.79 6.04
N ALA A 32 -1.53 20.84 6.33
CA ALA A 32 -1.55 19.53 5.68
C ALA A 32 -1.19 18.43 6.69
N ARG A 33 -1.80 17.26 6.54
CA ARG A 33 -1.46 16.06 7.32
C ARG A 33 -1.40 14.85 6.39
N LEU A 34 -0.39 14.01 6.56
CA LEU A 34 -0.20 12.78 5.83
C LEU A 34 -0.22 11.61 6.81
N TYR A 35 -1.16 10.70 6.59
CA TYR A 35 -1.31 9.50 7.40
C TYR A 35 -0.96 8.25 6.60
N CYS A 36 -0.26 7.33 7.24
CA CYS A 36 0.06 6.00 6.74
C CYS A 36 -0.86 4.96 7.39
N THR A 37 -1.43 4.08 6.56
CA THR A 37 -2.33 2.99 6.99
C THR A 37 -1.76 1.61 6.67
N ASN A 38 -0.42 1.49 6.61
CA ASN A 38 0.23 0.22 6.29
C ASN A 38 0.28 -0.75 7.48
N ALA A 39 0.09 -0.24 8.70
CA ALA A 39 -0.01 -1.10 9.88
C ALA A 39 -1.29 -1.94 9.81
N LEU A 40 -1.16 -3.24 10.09
CA LEU A 40 -2.28 -4.21 10.11
C LEU A 40 -3.31 -3.90 11.19
N GLU A 41 -2.87 -3.28 12.29
CA GLU A 41 -3.71 -2.94 13.44
C GLU A 41 -3.42 -1.51 13.92
N GLY A 42 -4.45 -0.88 14.48
CA GLY A 42 -4.36 0.45 15.09
C GLY A 42 -4.82 1.61 14.19
N PRO A 43 -4.82 2.83 14.74
CA PRO A 43 -5.18 4.03 13.98
C PRO A 43 -4.11 4.38 12.93
N PRO A 44 -4.46 5.15 11.88
CA PRO A 44 -3.50 5.64 10.91
C PRO A 44 -2.34 6.41 11.58
N LYS A 45 -1.09 6.07 11.22
CA LYS A 45 0.11 6.73 11.75
C LYS A 45 0.31 8.08 11.04
N LEU A 46 0.46 9.16 11.79
CA LEU A 46 0.80 10.48 11.23
C LEU A 46 2.29 10.49 10.86
N ILE A 47 2.59 10.60 9.57
CA ILE A 47 3.97 10.50 9.03
C ILE A 47 4.48 11.82 8.42
N GLY A 48 3.60 12.81 8.29
CA GLY A 48 4.00 14.16 7.93
C GLY A 48 2.93 15.19 8.23
N TRP A 49 3.33 16.40 8.60
CA TRP A 49 2.42 17.52 8.83
C TRP A 49 3.03 18.86 8.43
N LYS A 50 2.15 19.81 8.11
CA LYS A 50 2.47 21.22 7.94
C LYS A 50 1.46 22.05 8.73
N ASP A 51 1.95 23.11 9.36
CA ASP A 51 1.15 24.09 10.11
C ASP A 51 1.59 25.52 9.74
N ARG A 52 0.68 26.27 9.11
CA ARG A 52 0.83 27.64 8.58
C ARG A 52 2.15 27.86 7.83
N ASP A 53 3.01 28.72 8.36
CA ASP A 53 4.26 29.15 7.72
C ASP A 53 5.43 28.18 7.97
N LYS A 54 5.20 27.09 8.71
CA LYS A 54 6.25 26.08 8.95
C LYS A 54 6.46 25.26 7.68
N ASN A 55 7.70 24.81 7.49
CA ASN A 55 8.01 23.79 6.49
C ASN A 55 7.31 22.47 6.84
N LEU A 56 7.07 21.64 5.83
CA LEU A 56 6.56 20.28 6.00
C LEU A 56 7.54 19.48 6.87
N LEU A 57 7.08 19.01 8.03
CA LEU A 57 7.79 18.10 8.90
C LEU A 57 7.37 16.66 8.57
N VAL A 58 8.32 15.76 8.46
CA VAL A 58 8.09 14.35 8.14
C VAL A 58 8.89 13.45 9.06
N ASP A 59 8.35 12.27 9.33
CA ASP A 59 9.11 11.17 9.91
C ASP A 59 10.01 10.59 8.79
N PRO A 60 11.35 10.70 8.89
CA PRO A 60 12.26 10.30 7.82
C PRO A 60 12.22 8.80 7.53
N ASP A 61 11.90 7.97 8.53
CA ASP A 61 11.85 6.51 8.38
C ASP A 61 10.54 6.08 7.71
N GLU A 62 9.46 6.80 7.95
CA GLU A 62 8.12 6.45 7.45
C GLU A 62 7.76 7.09 6.11
N ILE A 63 8.32 8.27 5.79
CA ILE A 63 7.97 9.03 4.57
C ILE A 63 8.44 8.34 3.28
N ASP A 64 9.36 7.36 3.38
CA ASP A 64 9.88 6.66 2.21
C ASP A 64 8.78 5.94 1.40
N CYS A 65 7.69 5.50 2.07
CA CYS A 65 6.54 4.92 1.36
C CYS A 65 5.94 5.89 0.32
N LEU A 66 5.84 7.18 0.62
CA LEU A 66 5.35 8.20 -0.30
C LEU A 66 6.29 8.35 -1.50
N ARG A 67 7.61 8.36 -1.25
CA ARG A 67 8.63 8.44 -2.30
C ARG A 67 8.60 7.23 -3.22
N LYS A 68 8.44 6.02 -2.67
CA LYS A 68 8.28 4.77 -3.43
C LYS A 68 7.06 4.84 -4.33
N VAL A 69 5.90 5.27 -3.80
CA VAL A 69 4.66 5.44 -4.57
C VAL A 69 4.81 6.47 -5.70
N GLY A 70 5.46 7.60 -5.44
CA GLY A 70 5.71 8.63 -6.49
C GLY A 70 6.58 8.14 -7.65
N ARG A 71 7.31 7.04 -7.49
CA ARG A 71 8.23 6.46 -8.48
C ARG A 71 7.70 5.19 -9.16
N LEU A 72 6.47 4.77 -8.86
CA LEU A 72 5.83 3.59 -9.43
C LEU A 72 5.83 3.61 -10.98
N ASN A 73 5.97 2.43 -11.56
CA ASN A 73 5.66 2.19 -12.97
C ASN A 73 4.15 1.93 -13.12
N GLU A 74 3.38 2.95 -13.51
CA GLU A 74 1.93 2.84 -13.69
C GLU A 74 1.51 1.97 -14.88
N ALA A 75 2.46 1.57 -15.74
CA ALA A 75 2.26 0.67 -16.86
C ALA A 75 2.80 -0.74 -16.58
N ALA A 76 3.18 -1.04 -15.33
CA ALA A 76 3.63 -2.38 -14.96
C ALA A 76 2.51 -3.39 -15.13
N ASP A 77 2.82 -4.51 -15.77
CA ASP A 77 1.93 -5.66 -15.90
C ASP A 77 2.25 -6.74 -14.87
N SER A 78 3.37 -6.59 -14.14
CA SER A 78 3.78 -7.47 -13.05
C SER A 78 4.28 -6.70 -11.83
N ILE A 79 4.23 -7.32 -10.64
CA ILE A 79 4.77 -6.73 -9.41
C ILE A 79 6.28 -6.44 -9.51
N TYR A 80 6.99 -7.25 -10.31
CA TYR A 80 8.42 -7.14 -10.55
C TYR A 80 8.80 -5.91 -11.38
N GLU A 81 7.85 -5.36 -12.13
CA GLU A 81 8.00 -4.11 -12.89
C GLU A 81 7.49 -2.87 -12.15
N LEU A 82 6.69 -3.07 -11.08
CA LEU A 82 5.98 -1.99 -10.40
C LEU A 82 6.92 -0.97 -9.76
N TYR A 83 8.02 -1.44 -9.16
CA TYR A 83 9.03 -0.61 -8.51
C TYR A 83 10.37 -0.70 -9.27
N LYS A 84 11.09 0.44 -9.32
CA LYS A 84 12.50 0.46 -9.74
C LYS A 84 13.38 -0.23 -8.69
N ARG A 85 14.62 -0.60 -9.04
CA ARG A 85 15.56 -1.21 -8.09
C ARG A 85 16.03 -0.22 -7.00
N PRO A 86 16.16 -0.66 -5.73
CA PRO A 86 15.78 -1.99 -5.23
C PRO A 86 14.25 -2.16 -5.20
N ASN A 87 13.76 -3.29 -5.73
CA ASN A 87 12.32 -3.57 -5.80
C ASN A 87 11.95 -4.55 -4.67
N PRO A 88 11.02 -4.18 -3.77
CA PRO A 88 10.62 -5.01 -2.62
C PRO A 88 10.08 -6.40 -2.97
N ALA A 89 9.65 -6.63 -4.22
CA ALA A 89 9.22 -7.95 -4.69
C ALA A 89 10.39 -8.95 -4.82
N TYR A 90 11.63 -8.46 -4.90
CA TYR A 90 12.83 -9.29 -4.99
C TYR A 90 13.55 -9.48 -3.66
N GLU A 91 13.18 -8.75 -2.62
CA GLU A 91 13.81 -8.86 -1.31
C GLU A 91 13.52 -10.24 -0.68
N ASP A 92 14.43 -10.69 0.17
CA ASP A 92 14.21 -11.88 1.00
C ASP A 92 13.18 -11.53 2.08
N GLY A 93 12.24 -12.44 2.37
CA GLY A 93 11.10 -12.13 3.23
C GLY A 93 9.94 -11.43 2.50
N SER A 94 10.01 -11.26 1.17
CA SER A 94 8.95 -10.59 0.41
C SER A 94 7.66 -11.43 0.41
N ILE A 95 6.55 -10.80 0.80
CA ILE A 95 5.21 -11.42 0.79
C ILE A 95 4.85 -12.04 -0.56
N TRP A 96 5.36 -11.47 -1.66
CA TRP A 96 5.11 -11.98 -3.00
C TRP A 96 5.71 -13.37 -3.21
N LYS A 97 6.93 -13.61 -2.72
CA LYS A 97 7.60 -14.91 -2.80
C LYS A 97 7.05 -15.88 -1.75
N ASP A 98 7.00 -15.43 -0.50
CA ASP A 98 6.81 -16.32 0.64
C ASP A 98 5.34 -16.73 0.83
N ILE A 99 4.41 -15.89 0.37
CA ILE A 99 2.97 -16.10 0.58
C ILE A 99 2.24 -16.18 -0.75
N VAL A 100 2.36 -15.18 -1.63
CA VAL A 100 1.50 -15.08 -2.83
C VAL A 100 1.86 -16.11 -3.90
N LEU A 101 3.15 -16.33 -4.16
CA LEU A 101 3.65 -17.28 -5.16
C LEU A 101 4.04 -18.63 -4.55
N SER A 102 3.85 -18.82 -3.24
CA SER A 102 4.19 -20.06 -2.55
C SER A 102 3.40 -21.25 -3.10
N PRO A 103 4.05 -22.39 -3.43
CA PRO A 103 3.36 -23.60 -3.90
C PRO A 103 2.32 -24.15 -2.92
N SER A 104 2.50 -23.92 -1.61
CA SER A 104 1.56 -24.37 -0.58
C SER A 104 0.32 -23.48 -0.43
N ARG A 105 0.32 -22.28 -1.05
CA ARG A 105 -0.77 -21.28 -0.92
C ARG A 105 -2.15 -21.87 -1.21
N LEU A 106 -2.27 -22.68 -2.26
CA LEU A 106 -3.55 -23.27 -2.66
C LEU A 106 -4.11 -24.18 -1.56
N ASN A 107 -3.28 -25.08 -1.02
CA ASN A 107 -3.68 -26.03 0.01
C ASN A 107 -4.06 -25.30 1.31
N ILE A 108 -3.25 -24.32 1.72
CA ILE A 108 -3.52 -23.48 2.90
C ILE A 108 -4.86 -22.74 2.74
N GLN A 109 -5.13 -22.17 1.57
CA GLN A 109 -6.40 -21.47 1.31
C GLN A 109 -7.61 -22.41 1.33
N GLN A 110 -7.47 -23.65 0.86
CA GLN A 110 -8.53 -24.65 0.92
C GLN A 110 -8.83 -25.06 2.37
N GLU A 111 -7.79 -25.31 3.17
CA GLU A 111 -7.93 -25.66 4.59
C GLU A 111 -8.55 -24.51 5.40
N LEU A 112 -8.09 -23.27 5.16
CA LEU A 112 -8.65 -22.09 5.79
C LEU A 112 -10.13 -21.92 5.45
N LYS A 113 -10.48 -22.06 4.17
CA LYS A 113 -11.87 -21.99 3.71
C LYS A 113 -12.74 -23.05 4.37
N TYR A 114 -12.27 -24.30 4.42
CA TYR A 114 -12.99 -25.40 5.06
C TYR A 114 -13.21 -25.11 6.56
N SER A 115 -12.17 -24.65 7.25
CA SER A 115 -12.22 -24.32 8.68
C SER A 115 -13.21 -23.20 8.98
N ILE A 116 -13.19 -22.11 8.19
CA ILE A 116 -14.14 -21.01 8.30
C ILE A 116 -15.57 -21.52 8.09
N GLN A 117 -15.82 -22.28 7.02
CA GLN A 117 -17.14 -22.83 6.73
C GLN A 117 -17.66 -23.76 7.83
N LYS A 118 -16.78 -24.54 8.46
CA LYS A 118 -17.14 -25.40 9.59
C LYS A 118 -17.58 -24.56 10.80
N VAL A 119 -16.86 -23.49 11.12
CA VAL A 119 -17.23 -22.58 12.23
C VAL A 119 -18.54 -21.85 11.94
N GLU A 120 -18.73 -21.36 10.71
CA GLU A 120 -19.97 -20.67 10.31
C GLU A 120 -21.19 -21.58 10.44
N ARG A 121 -21.09 -22.86 10.06
CA ARG A 121 -22.18 -23.85 10.22
C ARG A 121 -22.48 -24.23 11.67
N LEU A 122 -21.53 -24.06 12.59
CA LEU A 122 -21.73 -24.35 14.01
C LEU A 122 -22.37 -23.17 14.76
N LYS A 123 -22.37 -21.98 14.15
CA LYS A 123 -22.93 -20.74 14.72
C LYS A 123 -24.31 -20.37 14.17
N GLY A 124 -24.77 -21.02 13.10
CA GLY A 124 -26.11 -20.88 12.52
C GLY A 124 -26.97 -22.08 12.87
#